data_AF-A0A7J6GYW2-F1
#
_entry.id   AF-A0A7J6GYW2-F1
#
_cell.length_a   1.000
_cell.length_b   1.000
_cell.length_c   1.000
_cell.angle_alpha   90.00
_cell.angle_beta   90.00
_cell.angle_gamma   90.00
#
_symmetry.space_group_name_H-M   'P 1'
#
loop_
_entity.id
_entity.type
_entity.pdbx_description
1 polymer ?
#
loop_
_entity_poly.entity_id
_entity_poly.type
_entity_poly.pdbx_seq_one_letter_code
_entity_poly.pdbx_strand_id
1 'polypeptide(L)'
;MASKPGILTDWPWKPLGKFKYLIVAPWAISSTYMYLTKDDPMERDFSTFTIFPILLSRYVHNQIWISLSHRWDNYNNSASCFCCGILILLASQSFTPPLPLFSLSLSSPFLHCHRAHYFCGSSICRAHGIFPSVCNPIIDNSIYRNCLRYITYIDFMNNLGHCNFEFIPKWFFSLFPLLKYLMYTPSFHSLHHTQFRTNYCLFMPMYDYIYGTVDESSENLYEMSLKRKEELPNVVYLTHMTTPESIYHMEIGFPALASRPHSSSKWYLWLMWPLTALSTLMAGLYARPFLVESHRFHKLTLQTWAIPKYKIQYFLQWQKSSIYVKRYPELKVKVVDGSSLAVGVILNSIPKGTTQVLLTGNLTKVAYAVALALSHKGIQVASSKEEEYKKLKKSSINMSNNSTTNECLVFSQSYSEKIWLVGDGLSKEEQVKARKGTIFIPFSQFPPKPFRKDCFYHYTPAMHTPSTLQNLHSCENWLPRRVMSAWRIAGIVHGLEGWNEHECGFHTITDIHKVWEATLRHGFHPLPITSSHQKF
;
A
#
# COMPACT_ATOMS: atom_id res chain seq x y z
N MET A 1 28.39 12.13 -7.79
CA MET A 1 28.87 11.26 -6.68
C MET A 1 30.35 10.92 -6.83
N ALA A 2 31.07 10.66 -5.74
CA ALA A 2 32.44 10.14 -5.79
C ALA A 2 32.46 8.65 -6.19
N SER A 3 33.32 8.27 -7.14
CA SER A 3 33.43 6.89 -7.66
C SER A 3 34.06 5.90 -6.67
N LYS A 4 34.85 6.38 -5.71
CA LYS A 4 35.37 5.60 -4.58
C LYS A 4 34.88 6.21 -3.25
N PRO A 5 33.80 5.69 -2.65
CA PRO A 5 33.34 6.13 -1.34
C PRO A 5 34.35 5.71 -0.25
N GLY A 6 34.89 6.69 0.50
CA GLY A 6 35.88 6.46 1.55
C GLY A 6 35.33 5.77 2.80
N ILE A 7 36.23 5.30 3.69
CA ILE A 7 35.91 4.43 4.84
C ILE A 7 34.82 4.98 5.78
N LEU A 8 34.65 6.30 5.87
CA LEU A 8 33.65 6.98 6.72
C LEU A 8 32.42 7.51 5.95
N THR A 9 32.22 7.12 4.69
CA THR A 9 31.08 7.59 3.86
C THR A 9 29.81 6.76 4.01
N ASP A 10 29.90 5.58 4.61
CA ASP A 10 28.74 4.83 5.09
C ASP A 10 28.51 5.15 6.58
N TRP A 11 27.23 5.28 6.97
CA TRP A 11 26.84 5.70 8.32
C TRP A 11 27.47 4.78 9.37
N PRO A 12 28.12 5.29 10.45
CA PRO A 12 29.04 4.51 11.28
C PRO A 12 28.43 3.28 11.97
N TRP A 13 27.10 3.22 12.14
CA TRP A 13 26.40 2.08 12.73
C TRP A 13 25.59 1.25 11.69
N LYS A 14 25.72 1.56 10.39
CA LYS A 14 25.14 0.77 9.30
C LYS A 14 25.84 -0.60 9.17
N PRO A 15 27.18 -0.72 9.26
CA PRO A 15 27.85 -2.02 9.39
C PRO A 15 27.43 -2.79 10.66
N LEU A 16 27.15 -2.07 11.76
CA LEU A 16 26.79 -2.68 13.05
C LEU A 16 25.39 -3.33 13.04
N GLY A 17 24.49 -3.01 12.11
CA GLY A 17 23.21 -3.72 11.93
C GLY A 17 22.33 -3.78 13.19
N LYS A 18 22.35 -4.93 13.89
CA LYS A 18 21.68 -5.13 15.20
C LYS A 18 22.58 -4.81 16.40
N PHE A 19 23.91 -4.89 16.28
CA PHE A 19 24.86 -4.64 17.37
C PHE A 19 24.79 -3.19 17.91
N LYS A 20 24.24 -2.24 17.15
CA LYS A 20 23.89 -0.89 17.64
C LYS A 20 23.07 -0.90 18.94
N TYR A 21 22.21 -1.92 19.16
CA TYR A 21 21.42 -2.03 20.38
C TYR A 21 22.28 -2.37 21.61
N LEU A 22 23.46 -2.98 21.44
CA LEU A 22 24.42 -3.21 22.54
C LEU A 22 25.10 -1.92 23.02
N ILE A 23 24.94 -0.80 22.31
CA ILE A 23 25.51 0.50 22.71
C ILE A 23 24.40 1.43 23.20
N VAL A 24 23.20 1.38 22.59
CA VAL A 24 22.03 2.12 23.08
C VAL A 24 21.49 1.55 24.40
N ALA A 25 21.47 0.22 24.59
CA ALA A 25 20.86 -0.39 25.78
C ALA A 25 21.65 -0.11 27.08
N PRO A 26 22.99 -0.26 27.16
CA PRO A 26 23.72 0.07 28.39
C PRO A 26 23.61 1.55 28.76
N TRP A 27 23.63 2.44 27.77
CA TRP A 27 23.39 3.88 27.98
C TRP A 27 21.98 4.15 28.53
N ALA A 28 20.94 3.54 27.96
CA ALA A 28 19.56 3.67 28.46
C ALA A 28 19.39 3.11 29.88
N ILE A 29 20.02 1.96 30.18
CA ILE A 29 20.01 1.33 31.51
C ILE A 29 20.75 2.21 32.52
N SER A 30 21.93 2.72 32.19
CA SER A 30 22.71 3.62 33.04
C SER A 30 21.97 4.93 33.32
N SER A 31 21.33 5.53 32.31
CA SER A 31 20.50 6.72 32.46
C SER A 31 19.30 6.48 33.40
N THR A 32 18.64 5.33 33.23
CA THR A 32 17.50 4.93 34.08
C THR A 32 17.93 4.62 35.50
N TYR A 33 19.08 3.98 35.69
CA TYR A 33 19.67 3.73 37.00
C TYR A 33 20.00 5.05 37.72
N MET A 34 20.80 5.93 37.12
CA MET A 34 21.19 7.22 37.72
C MET A 34 20.00 8.14 38.03
N TYR A 35 18.91 8.03 37.27
CA TYR A 35 17.67 8.77 37.54
C TYR A 35 16.86 8.18 38.71
N LEU A 36 16.82 6.85 38.85
CA LEU A 36 16.09 6.16 39.91
C LEU A 36 16.84 6.09 41.25
N THR A 37 18.18 6.08 41.24
CA THR A 37 19.01 6.02 42.45
C THR A 37 19.39 7.38 43.03
N LYS A 38 18.71 8.46 42.64
CA LYS A 38 18.90 9.80 43.20
C LYS A 38 17.72 10.17 44.08
N ASP A 39 17.98 10.33 45.37
CA ASP A 39 16.96 10.59 46.38
C ASP A 39 16.33 11.99 46.23
N ASP A 40 17.15 13.03 46.02
CA ASP A 40 16.67 14.39 45.76
C ASP A 40 16.09 14.51 44.33
N PRO A 41 14.80 14.90 44.16
CA PRO A 41 14.21 15.18 42.86
C PRO A 41 14.88 16.30 42.05
N MET A 42 15.50 17.30 42.70
CA MET A 42 16.19 18.41 42.02
C MET A 42 17.51 17.97 41.37
N GLU A 43 18.10 16.88 41.87
CA GLU A 43 19.35 16.32 41.34
C GLU A 43 19.17 15.38 40.13
N ARG A 44 17.92 15.06 39.76
CA ARG A 44 17.59 14.08 38.71
C ARG A 44 17.73 14.68 37.30
N ASP A 45 18.81 14.34 36.61
CA ASP A 45 19.02 14.75 35.22
C ASP A 45 18.00 14.11 34.26
N PHE A 46 17.14 14.95 33.69
CA PHE A 46 16.29 14.59 32.55
C PHE A 46 16.96 14.80 31.18
N SER A 47 18.05 15.56 31.09
CA SER A 47 18.67 15.95 29.80
C SER A 47 19.05 14.73 28.97
N THR A 48 19.58 13.70 29.62
CA THR A 48 19.97 12.44 28.98
C THR A 48 18.76 11.71 28.34
N PHE A 49 17.56 11.79 28.93
CA PHE A 49 16.34 11.22 28.33
C PHE A 49 15.82 11.99 27.12
N THR A 50 16.14 13.29 26.97
CA THR A 50 15.62 14.13 25.86
C THR A 50 16.04 13.64 24.48
N ILE A 51 17.12 12.85 24.40
CA ILE A 51 17.58 12.21 23.17
C ILE A 51 16.51 11.26 22.60
N PHE A 52 15.66 10.62 23.42
CA PHE A 52 14.57 9.77 22.92
C PHE A 52 13.47 10.58 22.20
N PRO A 53 12.89 11.65 22.79
CA PRO A 53 12.08 12.62 22.05
C PRO A 53 12.74 13.20 20.79
N ILE A 54 14.04 13.50 20.80
CA ILE A 54 14.75 13.96 19.59
C ILE A 54 14.75 12.87 18.50
N LEU A 55 15.15 11.64 18.83
CA LEU A 55 15.21 10.55 17.86
C LEU A 55 13.81 10.18 17.34
N LEU A 56 12.79 10.22 18.19
CA LEU A 56 11.40 10.04 17.79
C LEU A 56 10.91 11.19 16.90
N SER A 57 11.22 12.44 17.25
CA SER A 57 10.89 13.63 16.46
C SER A 57 11.53 13.55 15.07
N ARG A 58 12.83 13.21 14.97
CA ARG A 58 13.51 13.00 13.68
C ARG A 58 12.92 11.83 12.90
N TYR A 59 12.55 10.73 13.56
CA TYR A 59 11.87 9.62 12.88
C TYR A 59 10.50 10.04 12.33
N VAL A 60 9.67 10.71 13.13
CA VAL A 60 8.34 11.20 12.73
C VAL A 60 8.47 12.26 11.64
N HIS A 61 9.38 13.23 11.78
CA HIS A 61 9.70 14.21 10.75
C HIS A 61 10.12 13.52 9.46
N ASN A 62 10.98 12.50 9.51
CA ASN A 62 11.39 11.75 8.33
C ASN A 62 10.29 10.80 7.79
N GLN A 63 9.33 10.32 8.59
CA GLN A 63 8.14 9.62 8.05
C GLN A 63 7.11 10.59 7.46
N ILE A 64 7.01 11.81 7.98
CA ILE A 64 6.26 12.92 7.38
C ILE A 64 6.95 13.38 6.09
N TRP A 65 8.28 13.40 6.01
CA TRP A 65 8.99 13.70 4.77
C TRP A 65 9.03 12.52 3.80
N ILE A 66 9.06 11.27 4.27
CA ILE A 66 8.70 10.05 3.53
C ILE A 66 7.15 9.99 3.31
N SER A 67 6.45 11.04 3.74
CA SER A 67 5.10 11.40 3.36
C SER A 67 5.01 12.85 2.81
N LEU A 68 5.98 13.32 2.01
CA LEU A 68 6.06 14.53 1.16
C LEU A 68 6.78 14.26 -0.21
N SER A 69 6.04 14.28 -1.34
CA SER A 69 6.37 13.99 -2.78
C SER A 69 6.02 12.67 -3.61
N HIS A 70 5.76 11.41 -3.18
CA HIS A 70 5.08 10.25 -3.86
C HIS A 70 3.85 10.75 -4.63
N ARG A 71 2.97 11.43 -3.89
CA ARG A 71 1.68 11.93 -4.34
C ARG A 71 1.85 13.03 -5.38
N TRP A 72 3.09 13.50 -5.57
CA TRP A 72 3.57 14.35 -6.66
C TRP A 72 4.57 13.66 -7.61
N ASP A 73 5.05 12.45 -7.30
CA ASP A 73 5.97 11.63 -8.09
C ASP A 73 5.19 10.72 -9.04
N ASN A 74 4.08 11.26 -9.55
CA ASN A 74 3.08 10.61 -10.41
C ASN A 74 3.62 10.12 -11.76
N TYR A 75 4.94 10.07 -11.95
CA TYR A 75 5.63 9.64 -13.17
C TYR A 75 6.82 8.68 -12.91
N ASN A 76 7.44 8.66 -11.72
CA ASN A 76 8.68 7.93 -11.47
C ASN A 76 8.52 6.79 -10.45
N ASN A 77 7.84 5.73 -10.88
CA ASN A 77 8.29 4.36 -10.62
C ASN A 77 8.65 4.03 -9.15
N SER A 78 7.72 4.24 -8.22
CA SER A 78 7.63 3.72 -6.84
C SER A 78 6.22 4.04 -6.30
N ALA A 79 5.39 3.16 -5.69
CA ALA A 79 5.67 1.93 -4.97
C ALA A 79 4.44 0.96 -4.84
N SER A 80 3.89 0.74 -3.64
CA SER A 80 3.06 -0.41 -3.24
C SER A 80 1.55 -0.27 -3.44
N CYS A 81 0.86 -1.42 -3.56
CA CYS A 81 -0.49 -1.55 -4.10
C CYS A 81 -1.53 -1.75 -2.97
N PHE A 82 -1.71 -0.74 -2.12
CA PHE A 82 -2.61 -0.83 -0.97
C PHE A 82 -4.08 -0.95 -1.40
N CYS A 83 -4.72 -2.06 -1.04
CA CYS A 83 -6.14 -2.32 -1.30
C CYS A 83 -6.74 -3.10 -0.13
N CYS A 84 -7.85 -2.61 0.41
CA CYS A 84 -8.52 -3.23 1.56
C CYS A 84 -10.05 -3.34 1.35
N GLY A 85 -10.41 -4.00 0.25
CA GLY A 85 -11.74 -4.57 0.03
C GLY A 85 -12.76 -3.67 -0.66
N ILE A 86 -13.87 -4.33 -1.04
CA ILE A 86 -15.10 -3.88 -1.73
C ILE A 86 -14.89 -2.87 -2.86
N LEU A 87 -15.29 -3.33 -4.03
CA LEU A 87 -14.76 -2.96 -5.32
C LEU A 87 -15.77 -2.13 -6.13
N ILE A 88 -15.32 -0.98 -6.60
CA ILE A 88 -15.90 -0.29 -7.75
C ILE A 88 -14.73 0.21 -8.59
N LEU A 89 -14.42 -0.50 -9.68
CA LEU A 89 -13.56 0.07 -10.72
C LEU A 89 -14.37 1.05 -11.56
N LEU A 90 -13.82 2.23 -11.78
CA LEU A 90 -14.39 3.32 -12.55
C LEU A 90 -13.44 3.65 -13.72
N ALA A 91 -13.72 3.09 -14.90
CA ALA A 91 -13.01 3.45 -16.12
C ALA A 91 -13.62 4.74 -16.70
N SER A 92 -12.88 5.83 -16.70
CA SER A 92 -13.41 7.20 -16.87
C SER A 92 -12.81 7.92 -18.08
N GLN A 93 -13.65 8.69 -18.79
CA GLN A 93 -13.19 9.72 -19.75
C GLN A 93 -13.29 11.15 -19.21
N SER A 94 -13.96 11.36 -18.08
CA SER A 94 -14.04 12.67 -17.42
C SER A 94 -14.44 12.50 -15.95
N PHE A 95 -13.47 12.55 -15.04
CA PHE A 95 -13.71 12.74 -13.61
C PHE A 95 -13.18 14.11 -13.19
N THR A 96 -13.97 14.91 -12.48
CA THR A 96 -13.46 16.13 -11.84
C THR A 96 -12.66 15.73 -10.61
N PRO A 97 -11.36 16.05 -10.50
CA PRO A 97 -10.59 15.74 -9.32
C PRO A 97 -11.17 16.46 -8.10
N PRO A 98 -11.07 15.88 -6.88
CA PRO A 98 -11.62 16.49 -5.68
C PRO A 98 -10.94 17.83 -5.37
N LEU A 99 -11.70 18.93 -5.49
CA LEU A 99 -11.21 20.30 -5.32
C LEU A 99 -10.34 20.49 -4.06
N PRO A 100 -9.11 21.02 -4.18
CA PRO A 100 -8.22 21.26 -3.06
C PRO A 100 -8.63 22.52 -2.29
N LEU A 101 -8.89 22.37 -1.00
CA LEU A 101 -9.08 23.49 -0.05
C LEU A 101 -8.31 23.16 1.23
N PHE A 102 -7.57 24.14 1.75
CA PHE A 102 -6.48 23.98 2.72
C PHE A 102 -5.37 23.03 2.21
N SER A 103 -4.58 23.54 1.25
CA SER A 103 -3.52 22.83 0.54
C SER A 103 -2.24 22.62 1.36
N LEU A 104 -2.31 21.84 2.44
CA LEU A 104 -1.15 21.21 3.06
C LEU A 104 -0.80 19.93 2.28
N SER A 105 0.19 20.03 1.40
CA SER A 105 0.55 19.01 0.41
C SER A 105 1.51 17.93 0.96
N LEU A 106 1.01 16.71 1.27
CA LEU A 106 1.78 15.53 1.82
C LEU A 106 1.65 14.19 1.02
N SER A 107 2.71 13.36 0.90
CA SER A 107 2.89 11.95 0.35
C SER A 107 4.28 11.70 -0.34
N SER A 108 5.37 10.87 -0.04
CA SER A 108 6.84 10.90 -0.56
C SER A 108 7.57 9.69 -1.26
N PRO A 109 8.64 9.86 -2.10
CA PRO A 109 9.39 8.75 -2.74
C PRO A 109 10.85 8.44 -2.29
N PHE A 110 11.64 9.29 -1.60
CA PHE A 110 13.11 9.07 -1.47
C PHE A 110 13.52 7.84 -0.62
N LEU A 111 13.73 6.70 -1.28
CA LEU A 111 14.18 5.45 -0.65
C LEU A 111 15.32 4.73 -1.41
N HIS A 112 16.15 5.50 -2.13
CA HIS A 112 17.51 5.10 -2.52
C HIS A 112 18.49 6.28 -2.34
N CYS A 113 19.75 5.98 -1.96
CA CYS A 113 20.86 6.93 -1.82
C CYS A 113 20.71 8.13 -0.86
N HIS A 114 20.21 7.92 0.37
CA HIS A 114 20.66 8.73 1.50
C HIS A 114 22.18 8.49 1.74
N ARG A 115 23.02 9.34 1.15
CA ARG A 115 24.49 9.31 1.33
C ARG A 115 25.10 10.71 1.61
N ALA A 116 24.27 11.73 1.83
CA ALA A 116 24.70 13.08 2.14
C ALA A 116 24.80 13.33 3.67
N HIS A 117 26.01 13.66 4.12
CA HIS A 117 26.31 14.57 5.24
C HIS A 117 25.71 14.27 6.64
N TYR A 118 25.91 13.05 7.16
CA TYR A 118 25.66 12.72 8.58
C TYR A 118 26.67 13.30 9.59
N PHE A 119 27.48 14.30 9.21
CA PHE A 119 28.64 14.74 10.00
C PHE A 119 28.24 15.25 11.39
N CYS A 120 27.23 16.14 11.48
CA CYS A 120 26.74 16.66 12.77
C CYS A 120 26.13 15.58 13.68
N GLY A 121 25.47 14.55 13.11
CA GLY A 121 25.03 13.40 13.89
C GLY A 121 26.21 12.65 14.55
N SER A 122 27.33 12.52 13.82
CA SER A 122 28.58 11.99 14.36
C SER A 122 29.29 12.95 15.33
N SER A 123 29.03 14.26 15.24
CA SER A 123 29.54 15.26 16.19
C SER A 123 28.77 15.19 17.51
N ILE A 124 27.45 15.08 17.47
CA ILE A 124 26.60 14.92 18.67
C ILE A 124 26.89 13.57 19.33
N CYS A 125 26.97 12.47 18.58
CA CYS A 125 27.34 11.17 19.14
C CYS A 125 28.82 11.08 19.59
N ARG A 126 29.71 12.00 19.19
CA ARG A 126 31.05 12.13 19.81
C ARG A 126 31.01 13.03 21.05
N ALA A 127 30.28 14.15 21.01
CA ALA A 127 30.06 15.04 22.15
C ALA A 127 29.28 14.38 23.31
N HIS A 128 28.41 13.40 23.03
CA HIS A 128 27.73 12.59 24.05
C HIS A 128 28.28 11.16 24.21
N GLY A 129 29.25 10.75 23.38
CA GLY A 129 29.88 9.42 23.45
C GLY A 129 31.31 9.41 23.98
N ILE A 130 31.99 10.55 23.99
CA ILE A 130 33.37 10.74 24.49
C ILE A 130 33.41 11.81 25.60
N PHE A 131 32.49 12.77 25.58
CA PHE A 131 32.44 13.90 26.50
C PHE A 131 31.49 13.85 27.73
N PRO A 132 30.61 12.84 27.97
CA PRO A 132 29.72 12.86 29.15
C PRO A 132 30.47 12.62 30.47
N SER A 133 31.76 12.28 30.42
CA SER A 133 32.68 12.17 31.55
C SER A 133 33.54 13.42 31.80
N VAL A 134 33.39 14.48 30.99
CA VAL A 134 34.28 15.67 31.02
C VAL A 134 33.52 17.00 31.00
N CYS A 135 32.30 17.07 30.44
CA CYS A 135 31.47 18.28 30.51
C CYS A 135 30.55 18.29 31.75
N ASN A 136 30.54 19.42 32.47
CA ASN A 136 29.66 19.68 33.61
C ASN A 136 28.16 19.43 33.30
N PRO A 137 27.33 19.10 34.31
CA PRO A 137 25.88 18.93 34.18
C PRO A 137 25.10 20.23 33.88
N ILE A 138 25.79 21.31 33.51
CA ILE A 138 25.20 22.61 33.14
C ILE A 138 25.38 22.81 31.63
N ILE A 139 24.75 21.93 30.84
CA ILE A 139 24.45 22.26 29.43
C ILE A 139 23.30 23.27 29.48
N ASP A 140 23.60 24.54 29.27
CA ASP A 140 22.58 25.59 29.18
C ASP A 140 21.48 25.18 28.20
N ASN A 141 20.22 25.29 28.64
CA ASN A 141 19.02 25.09 27.83
C ASN A 141 19.08 25.85 26.50
N SER A 142 19.80 26.98 26.42
CA SER A 142 20.05 27.70 25.17
C SER A 142 20.90 26.90 24.16
N ILE A 143 21.97 26.24 24.62
CA ILE A 143 22.83 25.39 23.78
C ILE A 143 22.04 24.20 23.25
N TYR A 144 21.37 23.46 24.13
CA TYR A 144 20.51 22.32 23.75
C TYR A 144 19.44 22.74 22.73
N ARG A 145 18.74 23.84 22.98
CA ARG A 145 17.72 24.42 22.09
C ARG A 145 18.29 24.82 20.72
N ASN A 146 19.51 25.34 20.67
CA ASN A 146 20.17 25.72 19.42
C ASN A 146 20.67 24.50 18.64
N CYS A 147 21.19 23.46 19.31
CA CYS A 147 21.46 22.16 18.69
C CYS A 147 20.18 21.55 18.09
N LEU A 148 19.07 21.55 18.83
CA LEU A 148 17.78 21.04 18.35
C LEU A 148 17.26 21.80 17.12
N ARG A 149 17.35 23.15 17.13
CA ARG A 149 17.02 24.01 15.98
C ARG A 149 17.88 23.67 14.77
N TYR A 150 19.19 23.54 14.94
CA TYR A 150 20.12 23.21 13.87
C TYR A 150 19.83 21.82 13.26
N ILE A 151 19.64 20.80 14.09
CA ILE A 151 19.32 19.44 13.63
C ILE A 151 18.00 19.44 12.83
N THR A 152 16.95 20.06 13.37
CA THR A 152 15.63 20.12 12.72
C THR A 152 15.70 20.92 11.42
N TYR A 153 16.48 22.01 11.36
CA TYR A 153 16.69 22.77 10.12
C TYR A 153 17.44 21.96 9.06
N ILE A 154 18.53 21.28 9.43
CA ILE A 154 19.31 20.46 8.47
C ILE A 154 18.50 19.26 7.97
N ASP A 155 17.73 18.58 8.84
CA ASP A 155 16.82 17.51 8.40
C ASP A 155 15.72 18.05 7.48
N PHE A 156 15.09 19.19 7.83
CA PHE A 156 14.08 19.85 7.00
C PHE A 156 14.64 20.21 5.62
N MET A 157 15.80 20.88 5.55
CA MET A 157 16.40 21.29 4.28
C MET A 157 16.85 20.08 3.45
N ASN A 158 17.52 19.09 4.06
CA ASN A 158 17.89 17.85 3.37
C ASN A 158 16.66 17.18 2.74
N ASN A 159 15.57 17.04 3.50
CA ASN A 159 14.36 16.38 3.02
C ASN A 159 13.60 17.23 1.98
N LEU A 160 13.59 18.55 2.13
CA LEU A 160 12.98 19.49 1.18
C LEU A 160 13.62 19.39 -0.22
N GLY A 161 14.94 19.26 -0.32
CA GLY A 161 15.58 19.07 -1.61
C GLY A 161 15.52 17.64 -2.11
N HIS A 162 15.49 16.66 -1.21
CA HIS A 162 15.11 15.27 -1.50
C HIS A 162 13.58 15.12 -1.65
N CYS A 163 12.94 16.03 -2.39
CA CYS A 163 11.54 15.92 -2.83
C CYS A 163 11.43 16.07 -4.34
N ASN A 164 10.58 15.27 -4.97
CA ASN A 164 10.31 15.38 -6.42
C ASN A 164 9.24 16.45 -6.72
N PHE A 165 9.08 17.48 -5.87
CA PHE A 165 8.02 18.50 -5.95
C PHE A 165 8.49 19.87 -5.46
N GLU A 166 8.09 20.94 -6.16
CA GLU A 166 8.43 22.33 -5.82
C GLU A 166 7.40 22.97 -4.89
N PHE A 167 7.80 23.24 -3.65
CA PHE A 167 6.94 23.86 -2.62
C PHE A 167 6.82 25.39 -2.77
N ILE A 168 7.81 26.04 -3.40
CA ILE A 168 7.85 27.50 -3.54
C ILE A 168 7.25 27.88 -4.90
N PRO A 169 6.10 28.59 -4.96
CA PRO A 169 5.49 28.98 -6.23
C PRO A 169 6.20 30.18 -6.86
N LYS A 170 6.26 30.26 -8.19
CA LYS A 170 7.00 31.32 -8.93
C LYS A 170 6.61 32.76 -8.52
N TRP A 171 5.35 33.00 -8.15
CA TRP A 171 4.92 34.33 -7.69
C TRP A 171 5.63 34.79 -6.42
N PHE A 172 6.09 33.86 -5.56
CA PHE A 172 6.77 34.19 -4.31
C PHE A 172 8.17 34.77 -4.57
N PHE A 173 8.94 34.17 -5.49
CA PHE A 173 10.20 34.76 -5.97
C PHE A 173 9.99 36.02 -6.83
N SER A 174 8.81 36.17 -7.47
CA SER A 174 8.48 37.42 -8.18
C SER A 174 8.19 38.58 -7.21
N LEU A 175 7.60 38.28 -6.05
CA LEU A 175 7.32 39.25 -4.98
C LEU A 175 8.57 39.58 -4.15
N PHE A 176 9.46 38.61 -3.94
CA PHE A 176 10.70 38.76 -3.18
C PHE A 176 11.93 38.24 -3.95
N PRO A 177 12.44 38.98 -4.96
CA PRO A 177 13.53 38.50 -5.82
C PRO A 177 14.81 38.09 -5.09
N LEU A 178 15.14 38.74 -3.97
CA LEU A 178 16.31 38.40 -3.16
C LEU A 178 16.24 37.01 -2.52
N LEU A 179 15.02 36.48 -2.26
CA LEU A 179 14.87 35.14 -1.69
C LEU A 179 15.30 34.03 -2.66
N LYS A 180 15.33 34.27 -3.98
CA LYS A 180 15.83 33.29 -4.96
C LYS A 180 17.31 32.91 -4.74
N TYR A 181 18.11 33.81 -4.17
CA TYR A 181 19.52 33.56 -3.87
C TYR A 181 19.70 32.85 -2.51
N LEU A 182 18.75 33.03 -1.58
CA LEU A 182 18.82 32.49 -0.22
C LEU A 182 18.07 31.16 -0.05
N MET A 183 17.06 30.90 -0.86
CA MET A 183 16.21 29.72 -0.76
C MET A 183 16.62 28.63 -1.74
N TYR A 184 17.11 27.54 -1.18
CA TYR A 184 17.36 26.28 -1.88
C TYR A 184 16.05 25.58 -2.28
N THR A 185 16.04 24.96 -3.46
CA THR A 185 14.90 24.23 -4.04
C THR A 185 15.27 22.79 -4.41
N PRO A 186 14.30 21.85 -4.45
CA PRO A 186 14.54 20.49 -4.93
C PRO A 186 15.08 20.40 -6.36
N SER A 187 14.70 21.29 -7.28
CA SER A 187 15.30 21.33 -8.63
C SER A 187 16.79 21.68 -8.58
N PHE A 188 17.18 22.64 -7.74
CA PHE A 188 18.59 23.02 -7.52
C PHE A 188 19.39 21.87 -6.86
N HIS A 189 18.81 21.19 -5.86
CA HIS A 189 19.39 20.00 -5.20
C HIS A 189 19.55 18.80 -6.13
N SER A 190 18.56 18.56 -6.99
CA SER A 190 18.61 17.50 -8.00
C SER A 190 19.75 17.73 -8.98
N LEU A 191 19.98 18.99 -9.40
CA LEU A 191 21.11 19.35 -10.25
C LEU A 191 22.45 19.21 -9.51
N HIS A 192 22.56 19.64 -8.25
CA HIS A 192 23.74 19.41 -7.38
C HIS A 192 24.13 17.91 -7.25
N HIS A 193 23.17 16.99 -7.37
CA HIS A 193 23.43 15.56 -7.29
C HIS A 193 23.62 14.86 -8.64
N THR A 194 23.03 15.37 -9.71
CA THR A 194 23.11 14.80 -11.07
C THR A 194 24.28 15.36 -11.88
N GLN A 195 24.56 16.65 -11.76
CA GLN A 195 25.69 17.34 -12.38
C GLN A 195 26.87 17.41 -11.41
N PHE A 196 28.09 17.23 -11.92
CA PHE A 196 29.29 17.14 -11.06
C PHE A 196 30.05 18.47 -10.90
N ARG A 197 29.69 19.51 -11.66
CA ARG A 197 30.44 20.78 -11.77
C ARG A 197 29.62 22.05 -11.58
N THR A 198 28.39 21.91 -11.11
CA THR A 198 27.43 23.01 -10.89
C THR A 198 26.71 22.84 -9.55
N ASN A 199 26.13 23.93 -9.05
CA ASN A 199 25.41 24.02 -7.76
C ASN A 199 26.21 23.43 -6.59
N TYR A 200 27.45 23.90 -6.36
CA TYR A 200 28.35 23.36 -5.33
C TYR A 200 27.86 23.59 -3.89
N CYS A 201 27.14 24.68 -3.60
CA CYS A 201 26.66 24.95 -2.25
C CYS A 201 25.38 24.17 -1.96
N LEU A 202 25.42 23.29 -0.95
CA LEU A 202 24.30 22.38 -0.67
C LEU A 202 22.98 23.09 -0.30
N PHE A 203 23.00 24.23 0.40
CA PHE A 203 21.77 24.88 0.92
C PHE A 203 21.65 26.40 0.70
N MET A 204 22.68 27.07 0.16
CA MET A 204 22.68 28.52 -0.06
C MET A 204 23.12 28.87 -1.50
N PRO A 205 22.18 28.93 -2.46
CA PRO A 205 22.49 29.22 -3.86
C PRO A 205 23.31 30.49 -4.09
N MET A 206 23.20 31.49 -3.20
CA MET A 206 23.93 32.76 -3.24
C MET A 206 25.44 32.59 -3.47
N TYR A 207 26.07 31.56 -2.88
CA TYR A 207 27.50 31.33 -3.11
C TYR A 207 27.79 30.85 -4.54
N ASP A 208 26.92 30.02 -5.12
CA ASP A 208 27.05 29.62 -6.52
C ASP A 208 26.83 30.79 -7.48
N TYR A 209 25.92 31.71 -7.17
CA TYR A 209 25.76 32.95 -7.95
C TYR A 209 26.99 33.86 -7.84
N ILE A 210 27.64 33.94 -6.67
CA ILE A 210 28.87 34.73 -6.46
C ILE A 210 30.07 34.12 -7.19
N TYR A 211 30.21 32.79 -7.17
CA TYR A 211 31.36 32.09 -7.76
C TYR A 211 31.12 31.58 -9.20
N GLY A 212 29.96 31.89 -9.80
CA GLY A 212 29.65 31.55 -11.20
C GLY A 212 29.41 30.05 -11.44
N THR A 213 28.97 29.31 -10.43
CA THR A 213 28.82 27.84 -10.46
C THR A 213 27.37 27.36 -10.48
N VAL A 214 26.39 28.26 -10.67
CA VAL A 214 24.97 27.87 -10.86
C VAL A 214 24.78 27.12 -12.17
N ASP A 215 24.00 26.04 -12.14
CA ASP A 215 23.60 25.32 -13.35
C ASP A 215 22.58 26.12 -14.17
N GLU A 216 22.88 26.39 -15.45
CA GLU A 216 22.03 27.15 -16.38
C GLU A 216 20.60 26.58 -16.48
N SER A 217 20.43 25.26 -16.31
CA SER A 217 19.13 24.62 -16.41
C SER A 217 18.24 24.79 -15.16
N SER A 218 18.78 25.31 -14.05
CA SER A 218 18.10 25.39 -12.74
C SER A 218 16.74 26.08 -12.81
N GLU A 219 16.65 27.24 -13.47
CA GLU A 219 15.40 28.01 -13.55
C GLU A 219 14.36 27.29 -14.44
N ASN A 220 14.80 26.75 -15.57
CA ASN A 220 13.92 26.04 -16.49
C ASN A 220 13.38 24.74 -15.87
N LEU A 221 14.22 23.99 -15.16
CA LEU A 221 13.80 22.79 -14.43
C LEU A 221 12.78 23.12 -13.35
N TYR A 222 13.01 24.18 -12.56
CA TYR A 222 12.07 24.70 -11.57
C TYR A 222 10.72 25.09 -12.20
N GLU A 223 10.74 25.87 -13.30
CA GLU A 223 9.52 26.26 -14.01
C GLU A 223 8.77 25.08 -14.65
N MET A 224 9.47 24.11 -15.24
CA MET A 224 8.87 22.89 -15.78
C MET A 224 8.25 22.03 -14.65
N SER A 225 8.91 21.99 -13.49
CA SER A 225 8.42 21.26 -12.31
C SER A 225 7.13 21.87 -11.75
N LEU A 226 6.99 23.20 -11.77
CA LEU A 226 5.75 23.90 -11.42
C LEU A 226 4.63 23.76 -12.46
N LYS A 227 4.95 23.59 -13.74
CA LYS A 227 3.99 23.53 -14.86
C LYS A 227 3.38 22.14 -15.10
N ARG A 228 3.60 21.17 -14.21
CA ARG A 228 3.04 19.80 -14.32
C ARG A 228 1.50 19.85 -14.35
N LYS A 229 0.91 19.36 -15.43
CA LYS A 229 -0.54 19.13 -15.53
C LYS A 229 -0.91 17.85 -14.77
N GLU A 230 -2.04 17.85 -14.08
CA GLU A 230 -2.64 16.62 -13.57
C GLU A 230 -3.17 15.78 -14.75
N GLU A 231 -2.64 14.57 -14.94
CA GLU A 231 -3.18 13.64 -15.93
C GLU A 231 -4.45 12.97 -15.39
N LEU A 232 -5.53 13.00 -16.18
CA LEU A 232 -6.78 12.33 -15.84
C LEU A 232 -6.58 10.80 -15.80
N PRO A 233 -7.13 10.09 -14.80
CA PRO A 233 -7.05 8.63 -14.74
C PRO A 233 -7.96 7.97 -15.76
N ASN A 234 -7.40 7.07 -16.57
CA ASN A 234 -8.19 6.20 -17.45
C ASN A 234 -8.93 5.12 -16.65
N VAL A 235 -8.29 4.57 -15.61
CA VAL A 235 -8.87 3.54 -14.72
C VAL A 235 -8.65 3.92 -13.26
N VAL A 236 -9.74 4.08 -12.52
CA VAL A 236 -9.72 4.29 -11.06
C VAL A 236 -10.19 3.03 -10.34
N TYR A 237 -9.39 2.48 -9.44
CA TYR A 237 -9.78 1.45 -8.49
C TYR A 237 -10.23 2.11 -7.19
N LEU A 238 -11.50 1.94 -6.80
CA LEU A 238 -11.98 2.38 -5.48
C LEU A 238 -11.76 1.29 -4.44
N THR A 239 -11.18 1.66 -3.30
CA THR A 239 -10.99 0.79 -2.13
C THR A 239 -11.45 1.48 -0.85
N HIS A 240 -11.51 0.73 0.26
CA HIS A 240 -11.76 1.25 1.59
C HIS A 240 -10.84 0.55 2.61
N MET A 241 -11.11 0.67 3.91
CA MET A 241 -10.34 0.02 4.99
C MET A 241 -11.14 -1.15 5.60
N THR A 242 -10.60 -2.37 5.66
CA THR A 242 -11.38 -3.51 6.22
C THR A 242 -11.32 -3.62 7.73
N THR A 243 -10.14 -3.41 8.31
CA THR A 243 -9.90 -3.49 9.76
C THR A 243 -9.22 -2.22 10.25
N PRO A 244 -9.30 -1.87 11.54
CA PRO A 244 -8.66 -0.67 12.08
C PRO A 244 -7.16 -0.58 11.75
N GLU A 245 -6.45 -1.72 11.79
CA GLU A 245 -5.02 -1.84 11.51
C GLU A 245 -4.65 -1.72 10.02
N SER A 246 -5.62 -1.73 9.11
CA SER A 246 -5.33 -1.67 7.67
C SER A 246 -4.65 -0.37 7.24
N ILE A 247 -4.82 0.72 8.00
CA ILE A 247 -4.08 1.98 7.80
C ILE A 247 -2.55 1.78 7.84
N TYR A 248 -2.04 0.84 8.64
CA TYR A 248 -0.60 0.57 8.73
C TYR A 248 -0.02 -0.14 7.51
N HIS A 249 -0.86 -0.57 6.57
CA HIS A 249 -0.43 -1.13 5.29
C HIS A 249 -0.59 -0.13 4.13
N MET A 250 -1.08 1.08 4.39
CA MET A 250 -0.95 2.20 3.47
C MET A 250 0.52 2.68 3.41
N GLU A 251 0.91 3.27 2.28
CA GLU A 251 2.26 3.84 2.12
C GLU A 251 2.49 5.01 3.08
N ILE A 252 1.44 5.81 3.28
CA ILE A 252 1.44 7.02 4.10
C ILE A 252 1.72 6.65 5.55
N GLY A 253 2.90 7.03 6.04
CA GLY A 253 3.35 6.85 7.43
C GLY A 253 4.21 5.61 7.71
N PHE A 254 3.94 4.44 7.09
CA PHE A 254 4.69 3.20 7.40
C PHE A 254 5.03 2.30 6.19
N PRO A 255 5.86 2.75 5.22
CA PRO A 255 6.25 1.94 4.05
C PRO A 255 6.85 0.56 4.39
N ALA A 256 7.55 0.45 5.53
CA ALA A 256 8.12 -0.82 6.00
C ALA A 256 7.05 -1.88 6.36
N LEU A 257 5.84 -1.46 6.73
CA LEU A 257 4.69 -2.33 6.99
C LEU A 257 3.89 -2.58 5.71
N ALA A 258 3.64 -1.56 4.88
CA ALA A 258 3.02 -1.69 3.55
C ALA A 258 3.78 -2.67 2.61
N SER A 259 5.12 -2.68 2.68
CA SER A 259 5.98 -3.56 1.88
C SER A 259 5.90 -5.07 2.19
N ARG A 260 5.02 -5.47 3.13
CA ARG A 260 4.83 -6.84 3.63
C ARG A 260 3.34 -7.18 3.79
N PRO A 261 2.93 -8.44 3.52
CA PRO A 261 1.60 -8.91 3.88
C PRO A 261 1.27 -8.70 5.37
N HIS A 262 0.01 -8.38 5.62
CA HIS A 262 -0.61 -8.36 6.93
C HIS A 262 -0.58 -9.76 7.54
N SER A 263 0.04 -9.87 8.71
CA SER A 263 0.10 -11.08 9.52
C SER A 263 -0.50 -10.73 10.88
N SER A 264 -1.47 -11.54 11.31
CA SER A 264 -2.32 -11.28 12.46
C SER A 264 -1.53 -11.26 13.77
N SER A 265 -1.83 -10.30 14.64
CA SER A 265 -1.24 -10.12 15.98
C SER A 265 0.29 -9.93 15.99
N LYS A 266 0.73 -8.71 15.72
CA LYS A 266 2.06 -8.23 16.14
C LYS A 266 1.86 -7.33 17.36
N TRP A 267 2.46 -7.69 18.49
CA TRP A 267 2.24 -7.01 19.78
C TRP A 267 2.42 -5.48 19.71
N TYR A 268 3.37 -4.98 18.91
CA TYR A 268 3.63 -3.55 18.80
C TYR A 268 2.51 -2.77 18.09
N LEU A 269 1.62 -3.41 17.33
CA LEU A 269 0.45 -2.74 16.74
C LEU A 269 -0.58 -2.37 17.82
N TRP A 270 -0.59 -3.04 18.97
CA TRP A 270 -1.38 -2.63 20.13
C TRP A 270 -0.90 -1.29 20.69
N LEU A 271 0.42 -1.04 20.73
CA LEU A 271 0.98 0.26 21.15
C LEU A 271 0.48 1.42 20.25
N MET A 272 0.19 1.13 18.99
CA MET A 272 -0.28 2.11 18.01
C MET A 272 -1.78 2.45 18.14
N TRP A 273 -2.52 1.85 19.08
CA TRP A 273 -3.97 2.04 19.24
C TRP A 273 -4.46 3.50 19.25
N PRO A 274 -3.74 4.52 19.81
CA PRO A 274 -4.22 5.90 19.78
C PRO A 274 -4.29 6.46 18.36
N LEU A 275 -3.33 6.08 17.50
CA LEU A 275 -3.32 6.46 16.10
C LEU A 275 -4.43 5.72 15.31
N THR A 276 -4.68 4.45 15.63
CA THR A 276 -5.83 3.68 15.11
C THR A 276 -7.17 4.33 15.47
N ALA A 277 -7.31 4.78 16.71
CA ALA A 277 -8.53 5.42 17.20
C ALA A 277 -8.74 6.78 16.52
N LEU A 278 -7.67 7.60 16.42
CA LEU A 278 -7.69 8.88 15.73
C LEU A 278 -8.04 8.72 14.24
N SER A 279 -7.46 7.74 13.54
CA SER A 279 -7.80 7.50 12.13
C SER A 279 -9.24 7.02 11.93
N THR A 280 -9.76 6.24 12.88
CA THR A 280 -11.16 5.78 12.87
C THR A 280 -12.14 6.93 13.12
N LEU A 281 -11.80 7.87 14.01
CA LEU A 281 -12.54 9.11 14.23
C LEU A 281 -12.54 9.98 12.95
N MET A 282 -11.36 10.21 12.37
CA MET A 282 -11.21 11.03 11.16
C MET A 282 -11.94 10.42 9.95
N ALA A 283 -11.93 9.09 9.80
CA ALA A 283 -12.75 8.37 8.81
C ALA A 283 -14.28 8.50 9.04
N GLY A 284 -14.71 8.82 10.26
CA GLY A 284 -16.11 9.18 10.55
C GLY A 284 -16.48 10.59 10.06
N LEU A 285 -15.54 11.53 10.14
CA LEU A 285 -15.75 12.95 9.84
C LEU A 285 -15.52 13.30 8.36
N TYR A 286 -14.52 12.68 7.73
CA TYR A 286 -14.15 12.96 6.34
C TYR A 286 -14.63 11.82 5.44
N ALA A 287 -15.52 12.13 4.49
CA ALA A 287 -16.14 11.14 3.59
C ALA A 287 -15.64 11.20 2.13
N ARG A 288 -14.68 12.09 1.80
CA ARG A 288 -14.15 12.25 0.43
C ARG A 288 -13.07 11.20 0.12
N PRO A 289 -13.10 10.54 -1.05
CA PRO A 289 -12.01 9.67 -1.46
C PRO A 289 -10.74 10.48 -1.73
N PHE A 290 -9.58 9.84 -1.53
CA PHE A 290 -8.26 10.44 -1.80
C PHE A 290 -7.36 9.46 -2.56
N LEU A 291 -6.47 10.00 -3.41
CA LEU A 291 -5.48 9.23 -4.14
C LEU A 291 -4.48 8.57 -3.19
N VAL A 292 -4.28 7.26 -3.34
CA VAL A 292 -3.30 6.46 -2.57
C VAL A 292 -2.06 6.16 -3.41
N GLU A 293 -2.26 5.72 -4.65
CA GLU A 293 -1.22 5.27 -5.58
C GLU A 293 -1.62 5.62 -7.02
N SER A 294 -0.63 5.90 -7.86
CA SER A 294 -0.79 6.18 -9.29
C SER A 294 0.28 5.40 -10.05
N HIS A 295 -0.11 4.67 -11.09
CA HIS A 295 0.76 3.85 -11.93
C HIS A 295 0.51 4.13 -13.40
N ARG A 296 1.57 4.16 -14.20
CA ARG A 296 1.46 4.12 -15.66
C ARG A 296 1.58 2.68 -16.14
N PHE A 297 0.60 2.20 -16.90
CA PHE A 297 0.68 0.90 -17.57
C PHE A 297 0.43 1.05 -19.07
N HIS A 298 1.49 0.90 -19.86
CA HIS A 298 1.50 1.25 -21.28
C HIS A 298 1.00 2.69 -21.52
N LYS A 299 -0.15 2.85 -22.18
CA LYS A 299 -0.79 4.15 -22.43
C LYS A 299 -1.76 4.58 -21.33
N LEU A 300 -2.08 3.71 -20.36
CA LEU A 300 -3.08 3.98 -19.33
C LEU A 300 -2.48 4.59 -18.07
N THR A 301 -3.17 5.59 -17.53
CA THR A 301 -3.05 6.06 -16.15
C THR A 301 -4.00 5.25 -15.26
N LEU A 302 -3.42 4.48 -14.33
CA LEU A 302 -4.14 3.69 -13.34
C LEU A 302 -4.01 4.38 -11.98
N GLN A 303 -5.11 4.63 -11.28
CA GLN A 303 -5.08 5.20 -9.92
C GLN A 303 -5.88 4.33 -8.95
N THR A 304 -5.46 4.28 -7.68
CA THR A 304 -6.31 3.77 -6.59
C THR A 304 -6.69 4.92 -5.69
N TRP A 305 -7.99 5.08 -5.42
CA TRP A 305 -8.48 6.00 -4.41
C TRP A 305 -9.04 5.23 -3.21
N ALA A 306 -8.58 5.55 -2.01
CA ALA A 306 -9.20 5.07 -0.79
C ALA A 306 -10.35 5.98 -0.40
N ILE A 307 -11.52 5.40 -0.17
CA ILE A 307 -12.57 6.02 0.63
C ILE A 307 -12.13 5.89 2.10
N PRO A 308 -12.00 7.00 2.85
CA PRO A 308 -11.69 6.98 4.29
C PRO A 308 -12.89 6.46 5.10
N LYS A 309 -13.27 5.19 4.92
CA LYS A 309 -14.29 4.49 5.71
C LYS A 309 -13.84 3.06 6.02
N TYR A 310 -14.12 2.63 7.24
CA TYR A 310 -13.89 1.26 7.70
C TYR A 310 -15.09 0.36 7.41
N LYS A 311 -14.87 -0.94 7.17
CA LYS A 311 -15.94 -1.94 6.88
C LYS A 311 -17.09 -1.90 7.90
N ILE A 312 -16.80 -1.65 9.19
CA ILE A 312 -17.81 -1.52 10.25
C ILE A 312 -18.76 -0.32 10.04
N GLN A 313 -18.28 0.78 9.45
CA GLN A 313 -19.07 1.97 9.13
C GLN A 313 -20.02 1.75 7.92
N TYR A 314 -19.74 0.75 7.08
CA TYR A 314 -20.65 0.33 5.99
C TYR A 314 -21.79 -0.57 6.47
N PHE A 315 -21.58 -1.40 7.51
CA PHE A 315 -22.66 -2.21 8.10
C PHE A 315 -23.78 -1.35 8.71
N LEU A 316 -23.45 -0.14 9.18
CA LEU A 316 -24.40 0.86 9.66
C LEU A 316 -25.18 1.58 8.54
N GLN A 317 -24.80 1.41 7.27
CA GLN A 317 -25.31 2.21 6.16
C GLN A 317 -25.60 1.34 4.92
N TRP A 318 -26.70 0.58 4.99
CA TRP A 318 -27.09 -0.51 4.06
C TRP A 318 -27.34 -0.04 2.61
N GLN A 319 -26.30 0.08 1.79
CA GLN A 319 -26.41 0.30 0.35
C GLN A 319 -25.55 -0.70 -0.44
N LYS A 320 -26.14 -1.30 -1.49
CA LYS A 320 -25.49 -2.31 -2.35
C LYS A 320 -25.01 -1.65 -3.65
N SER A 321 -23.85 -2.05 -4.15
CA SER A 321 -23.20 -1.46 -5.34
C SER A 321 -24.07 -1.46 -6.59
N SER A 322 -24.92 -2.47 -6.79
CA SER A 322 -25.86 -2.57 -7.91
C SER A 322 -26.94 -1.46 -7.94
N ILE A 323 -27.10 -0.71 -6.85
CA ILE A 323 -27.97 0.47 -6.81
C ILE A 323 -27.36 1.63 -7.61
N TYR A 324 -26.02 1.79 -7.62
CA TYR A 324 -25.37 2.96 -8.21
C TYR A 324 -25.63 3.09 -9.72
N VAL A 325 -25.42 2.02 -10.51
CA VAL A 325 -25.67 2.07 -11.96
C VAL A 325 -27.16 2.20 -12.28
N LYS A 326 -28.07 1.63 -11.46
CA LYS A 326 -29.51 1.85 -11.59
C LYS A 326 -29.97 3.25 -11.19
N ARG A 327 -29.20 3.95 -10.35
CA ARG A 327 -29.47 5.32 -9.85
C ARG A 327 -28.88 6.41 -10.73
N TYR A 328 -27.86 6.08 -11.52
CA TYR A 328 -27.14 6.99 -12.40
C TYR A 328 -26.93 6.34 -13.79
N PRO A 329 -28.00 6.20 -14.61
CA PRO A 329 -27.91 5.55 -15.92
C PRO A 329 -27.01 6.31 -16.91
N GLU A 330 -26.84 7.62 -16.73
CA GLU A 330 -25.98 8.50 -17.56
C GLU A 330 -24.48 8.44 -17.18
N LEU A 331 -24.05 7.40 -16.44
CA LEU A 331 -22.65 7.20 -16.08
C LEU A 331 -21.76 7.06 -17.32
N LYS A 332 -21.06 8.14 -17.69
CA LYS A 332 -19.93 8.19 -18.66
C LYS A 332 -18.70 7.35 -18.23
N VAL A 333 -18.85 6.54 -17.19
CA VAL A 333 -17.78 5.85 -16.47
C VAL A 333 -18.20 4.39 -16.30
N LYS A 334 -17.41 3.47 -16.85
CA LYS A 334 -17.74 2.04 -16.85
C LYS A 334 -17.40 1.42 -15.51
N VAL A 335 -18.33 0.60 -15.01
CA VAL A 335 -18.26 -0.01 -13.68
C VAL A 335 -17.93 -1.49 -13.82
N VAL A 336 -16.81 -1.90 -13.23
CA VAL A 336 -16.33 -3.30 -13.26
C VAL A 336 -16.26 -3.85 -11.84
N ASP A 337 -17.00 -4.94 -11.60
CA ASP A 337 -16.98 -5.74 -10.35
C ASP A 337 -16.07 -6.97 -10.45
N GLY A 338 -15.40 -7.17 -11.59
CA GLY A 338 -14.31 -8.12 -11.83
C GLY A 338 -14.62 -9.59 -11.56
N SER A 339 -15.89 -9.93 -11.36
CA SER A 339 -16.32 -11.29 -11.00
C SER A 339 -15.98 -12.30 -12.09
N SER A 340 -16.03 -11.91 -13.37
CA SER A 340 -15.81 -12.82 -14.50
C SER A 340 -14.36 -13.29 -14.59
N LEU A 341 -13.39 -12.40 -14.31
CA LEU A 341 -11.99 -12.79 -14.17
C LEU A 341 -11.74 -13.59 -12.88
N ALA A 342 -12.40 -13.26 -11.78
CA ALA A 342 -12.29 -14.05 -10.54
C ALA A 342 -12.78 -15.49 -10.76
N VAL A 343 -13.91 -15.68 -11.45
CA VAL A 343 -14.40 -16.99 -11.90
C VAL A 343 -13.38 -17.67 -12.82
N GLY A 344 -12.84 -16.94 -13.81
CA GLY A 344 -11.80 -17.44 -14.72
C GLY A 344 -10.56 -17.97 -14.00
N VAL A 345 -10.05 -17.24 -13.00
CA VAL A 345 -8.94 -17.68 -12.15
C VAL A 345 -9.30 -18.95 -11.38
N ILE A 346 -10.46 -19.01 -10.72
CA ILE A 346 -10.88 -20.19 -9.94
C ILE A 346 -10.99 -21.44 -10.84
N LEU A 347 -11.62 -21.31 -12.01
CA LEU A 347 -11.79 -22.40 -12.97
C LEU A 347 -10.48 -22.92 -13.56
N ASN A 348 -9.43 -22.11 -13.57
CA ASN A 348 -8.08 -22.51 -14.03
C ASN A 348 -7.14 -22.91 -12.88
N SER A 349 -7.45 -22.55 -11.62
CA SER A 349 -6.76 -23.06 -10.43
C SER A 349 -7.15 -24.50 -10.07
N ILE A 350 -8.34 -24.96 -10.44
CA ILE A 350 -8.79 -26.34 -10.17
C ILE A 350 -7.90 -27.35 -10.94
N PRO A 351 -7.29 -28.36 -10.27
CA PRO A 351 -6.42 -29.33 -10.95
C PRO A 351 -7.13 -30.12 -12.05
N LYS A 352 -6.44 -30.32 -13.19
CA LYS A 352 -6.92 -31.15 -14.30
C LYS A 352 -7.23 -32.57 -13.81
N GLY A 353 -8.35 -33.13 -14.26
CA GLY A 353 -8.83 -34.44 -13.81
C GLY A 353 -9.68 -34.43 -12.52
N THR A 354 -9.98 -33.24 -11.95
CA THR A 354 -10.93 -33.13 -10.84
C THR A 354 -12.36 -33.39 -11.32
N THR A 355 -12.99 -34.46 -10.84
CA THR A 355 -14.39 -34.84 -11.15
C THR A 355 -15.41 -34.29 -10.15
N GLN A 356 -14.99 -34.03 -8.91
CA GLN A 356 -15.85 -33.59 -7.80
C GLN A 356 -15.19 -32.44 -7.03
N VAL A 357 -15.98 -31.41 -6.68
CA VAL A 357 -15.59 -30.32 -5.79
C VAL A 357 -16.66 -30.12 -4.70
N LEU A 358 -16.25 -29.72 -3.49
CA LEU A 358 -17.19 -29.23 -2.48
C LEU A 358 -17.24 -27.69 -2.56
N LEU A 359 -18.43 -27.11 -2.58
CA LEU A 359 -18.63 -25.66 -2.48
C LEU A 359 -19.34 -25.32 -1.16
N THR A 360 -18.76 -24.40 -0.37
CA THR A 360 -19.32 -23.99 0.93
C THR A 360 -19.02 -22.52 1.26
N GLY A 361 -19.86 -21.91 2.08
CA GLY A 361 -19.77 -20.53 2.54
C GLY A 361 -20.75 -19.62 1.81
N ASN A 362 -20.67 -18.31 2.07
CA ASN A 362 -21.63 -17.34 1.57
C ASN A 362 -21.72 -17.36 0.02
N LEU A 363 -22.89 -17.75 -0.50
CA LEU A 363 -23.14 -17.84 -1.94
C LEU A 363 -23.20 -16.46 -2.60
N THR A 364 -22.05 -16.00 -3.12
CA THR A 364 -21.91 -14.76 -3.89
C THR A 364 -22.17 -15.00 -5.38
N LYS A 365 -22.25 -13.91 -6.17
CA LYS A 365 -22.24 -13.94 -7.65
C LYS A 365 -21.17 -14.90 -8.21
N VAL A 366 -19.95 -14.84 -7.66
CA VAL A 366 -18.83 -15.70 -8.05
C VAL A 366 -19.12 -17.18 -7.72
N ALA A 367 -19.73 -17.48 -6.57
CA ALA A 367 -20.09 -18.85 -6.20
C ALA A 367 -21.07 -19.49 -7.19
N TYR A 368 -22.16 -18.77 -7.54
CA TYR A 368 -23.14 -19.24 -8.53
C TYR A 368 -22.51 -19.40 -9.92
N ALA A 369 -21.67 -18.45 -10.33
CA ALA A 369 -20.98 -18.48 -11.61
C ALA A 369 -20.00 -19.66 -11.74
N VAL A 370 -19.19 -19.92 -10.70
CA VAL A 370 -18.29 -21.08 -10.67
C VAL A 370 -19.08 -22.38 -10.65
N ALA A 371 -20.14 -22.49 -9.84
CA ALA A 371 -20.97 -23.70 -9.79
C ALA A 371 -21.55 -24.05 -11.17
N LEU A 372 -22.18 -23.08 -11.84
CA LEU A 372 -22.76 -23.26 -13.18
C LEU A 372 -21.67 -23.59 -14.23
N ALA A 373 -20.54 -22.89 -14.21
CA ALA A 373 -19.45 -23.12 -15.16
C ALA A 373 -18.74 -24.48 -14.95
N LEU A 374 -18.78 -25.05 -13.74
CA LEU A 374 -18.31 -26.41 -13.45
C LEU A 374 -19.33 -27.47 -13.85
N SER A 375 -20.62 -27.24 -13.61
CA SER A 375 -21.69 -28.12 -14.12
C SER A 375 -21.69 -28.19 -15.65
N HIS A 376 -21.43 -27.07 -16.33
CA HIS A 376 -21.25 -27.05 -17.80
C HIS A 376 -20.00 -27.82 -18.29
N LYS A 377 -19.04 -28.11 -17.40
CA LYS A 377 -17.86 -28.95 -17.68
C LYS A 377 -18.04 -30.41 -17.23
N GLY A 378 -19.24 -30.80 -16.76
CA GLY A 378 -19.50 -32.14 -16.22
C GLY A 378 -18.82 -32.41 -14.88
N ILE A 379 -18.38 -31.36 -14.16
CA ILE A 379 -17.75 -31.49 -12.85
C ILE A 379 -18.84 -31.41 -11.78
N GLN A 380 -18.89 -32.40 -10.91
CA GLN A 380 -19.88 -32.50 -9.84
C GLN A 380 -19.58 -31.47 -8.75
N VAL A 381 -20.56 -30.61 -8.46
CA VAL A 381 -20.47 -29.56 -7.43
C VAL A 381 -21.32 -30.02 -6.25
N ALA A 382 -20.64 -30.54 -5.23
CA ALA A 382 -21.24 -30.91 -3.96
C ALA A 382 -21.47 -29.67 -3.09
N SER A 383 -22.54 -29.65 -2.29
CA SER A 383 -22.81 -28.64 -1.27
C SER A 383 -23.13 -29.30 0.06
N SER A 384 -22.50 -28.84 1.14
CA SER A 384 -22.60 -29.44 2.49
C SER A 384 -23.82 -28.99 3.28
N LYS A 385 -24.37 -27.80 2.98
CA LYS A 385 -25.59 -27.28 3.62
C LYS A 385 -26.77 -27.41 2.68
N GLU A 386 -27.88 -27.92 3.21
CA GLU A 386 -29.09 -28.18 2.41
C GLU A 386 -29.71 -26.89 1.86
N GLU A 387 -29.65 -25.79 2.64
CA GLU A 387 -30.03 -24.45 2.18
C GLU A 387 -29.16 -23.94 1.02
N GLU A 388 -27.84 -24.16 1.08
CA GLU A 388 -26.91 -23.73 0.03
C GLU A 388 -27.20 -24.51 -1.27
N TYR A 389 -27.39 -25.84 -1.16
CA TYR A 389 -27.84 -26.70 -2.27
C TYR A 389 -29.19 -26.26 -2.87
N LYS A 390 -30.21 -26.02 -2.03
CA LYS A 390 -31.53 -25.55 -2.48
C LYS A 390 -31.45 -24.21 -3.22
N LYS A 391 -30.61 -23.28 -2.76
CA LYS A 391 -30.38 -21.97 -3.41
C LYS A 391 -29.65 -22.12 -4.74
N LEU A 392 -28.57 -22.93 -4.80
CA LEU A 392 -27.84 -23.26 -6.02
C LEU A 392 -28.78 -23.89 -7.06
N LYS A 393 -29.52 -24.96 -6.70
CA LYS A 393 -30.42 -25.67 -7.62
C LYS A 393 -31.52 -24.76 -8.18
N LYS A 394 -32.15 -23.92 -7.33
CA LYS A 394 -33.14 -22.93 -7.78
C LYS A 394 -32.53 -21.90 -8.75
N SER A 395 -31.28 -21.48 -8.54
CA SER A 395 -30.60 -20.55 -9.45
C SER A 395 -30.24 -21.18 -10.80
N SER A 396 -29.85 -22.46 -10.82
CA SER A 396 -29.47 -23.19 -12.04
C SER A 396 -30.68 -23.39 -12.96
N ILE A 397 -31.84 -23.76 -12.40
CA ILE A 397 -33.13 -23.85 -13.13
C ILE A 397 -33.52 -22.50 -13.75
N ASN A 398 -33.31 -21.40 -13.03
CA ASN A 398 -33.63 -20.05 -13.52
C ASN A 398 -32.62 -19.49 -14.54
N MET A 399 -31.47 -20.14 -14.76
CA MET A 399 -30.41 -19.68 -15.66
C MET A 399 -30.09 -20.66 -16.80
N SER A 400 -30.63 -21.88 -16.79
CA SER A 400 -30.40 -22.89 -17.81
C SER A 400 -31.63 -23.77 -18.03
N ASN A 401 -32.13 -23.81 -19.28
CA ASN A 401 -33.23 -24.70 -19.70
C ASN A 401 -32.75 -26.15 -19.98
N ASN A 402 -31.48 -26.46 -19.70
CA ASN A 402 -30.87 -27.75 -20.03
C ASN A 402 -30.91 -28.69 -18.83
N SER A 403 -31.29 -29.96 -19.04
CA SER A 403 -31.39 -30.98 -17.99
C SER A 403 -30.04 -31.29 -17.33
N THR A 404 -28.97 -31.41 -18.12
CA THR A 404 -27.64 -31.89 -17.70
C THR A 404 -26.95 -31.04 -16.63
N THR A 405 -27.30 -29.75 -16.50
CA THR A 405 -26.73 -28.88 -15.46
C THR A 405 -27.21 -29.27 -14.05
N ASN A 406 -28.41 -29.84 -13.95
CA ASN A 406 -29.05 -30.19 -12.68
C ASN A 406 -28.53 -31.52 -12.08
N GLU A 407 -27.90 -32.37 -12.88
CA GLU A 407 -27.31 -33.66 -12.45
C GLU A 407 -25.94 -33.44 -11.78
N CYS A 408 -25.22 -32.39 -12.16
CA CYS A 408 -23.93 -32.05 -11.59
C CYS A 408 -24.03 -31.44 -10.18
N LEU A 409 -25.18 -30.87 -9.79
CA LEU A 409 -25.40 -30.26 -8.48
C LEU A 409 -25.91 -31.31 -7.47
N VAL A 410 -25.11 -31.60 -6.44
CA VAL A 410 -25.42 -32.66 -5.46
C VAL A 410 -25.34 -32.16 -4.02
N PHE A 411 -26.27 -32.62 -3.18
CA PHE A 411 -26.19 -32.47 -1.74
C PHE A 411 -25.32 -33.59 -1.16
N SER A 412 -24.24 -33.24 -0.44
CA SER A 412 -23.34 -34.22 0.16
C SER A 412 -23.05 -33.86 1.61
N GLN A 413 -23.30 -34.81 2.52
CA GLN A 413 -22.79 -34.73 3.90
C GLN A 413 -21.43 -35.42 4.06
N SER A 414 -20.91 -36.10 3.03
CA SER A 414 -19.53 -36.61 3.06
C SER A 414 -18.57 -35.49 2.67
N TYR A 415 -17.63 -35.20 3.56
CA TYR A 415 -16.58 -34.20 3.39
C TYR A 415 -15.36 -34.83 2.68
N SER A 416 -15.66 -35.51 1.57
CA SER A 416 -14.79 -36.48 0.90
C SER A 416 -13.87 -35.89 -0.16
N GLU A 417 -14.19 -34.68 -0.61
CA GLU A 417 -13.71 -34.08 -1.84
C GLU A 417 -12.31 -33.49 -1.60
N LYS A 418 -11.40 -33.70 -2.56
CA LYS A 418 -10.02 -33.19 -2.45
C LYS A 418 -9.94 -31.68 -2.66
N ILE A 419 -10.87 -31.10 -3.41
CA ILE A 419 -10.90 -29.67 -3.76
C ILE A 419 -12.12 -29.01 -3.14
N TRP A 420 -11.90 -27.96 -2.35
CA TRP A 420 -12.94 -27.22 -1.65
C TRP A 420 -12.94 -25.76 -2.12
N LEU A 421 -14.05 -25.35 -2.74
CA LEU A 421 -14.33 -23.99 -3.15
C LEU A 421 -14.97 -23.24 -1.97
N VAL A 422 -14.28 -22.26 -1.41
CA VAL A 422 -14.70 -21.65 -0.13
C VAL A 422 -14.94 -20.15 -0.17
N GLY A 423 -16.05 -19.72 0.42
CA GLY A 423 -16.43 -18.31 0.54
C GLY A 423 -16.14 -17.70 1.91
N ASP A 424 -16.51 -16.43 2.06
CA ASP A 424 -16.64 -15.79 3.37
C ASP A 424 -17.60 -16.61 4.25
N GLY A 425 -17.27 -16.75 5.54
CA GLY A 425 -18.10 -17.49 6.51
C GLY A 425 -17.65 -18.93 6.80
N LEU A 426 -16.65 -19.46 6.10
CA LEU A 426 -16.06 -20.79 6.36
C LEU A 426 -15.65 -20.95 7.83
N SER A 427 -16.29 -21.88 8.54
CA SER A 427 -16.09 -22.09 9.98
C SER A 427 -14.86 -22.97 10.29
N LYS A 428 -14.40 -22.95 11.55
CA LYS A 428 -13.33 -23.86 12.02
C LYS A 428 -13.82 -25.32 12.02
N GLU A 429 -15.07 -25.52 12.43
CA GLU A 429 -15.77 -26.79 12.56
C GLU A 429 -16.01 -27.43 11.18
N GLU A 430 -16.21 -26.62 10.13
CA GLU A 430 -16.20 -27.09 8.73
C GLU A 430 -14.80 -27.54 8.30
N GLN A 431 -13.76 -26.74 8.55
CA GLN A 431 -12.38 -27.06 8.14
C GLN A 431 -11.82 -28.32 8.84
N VAL A 432 -12.25 -28.62 10.07
CA VAL A 432 -11.86 -29.86 10.77
C VAL A 432 -12.43 -31.10 10.10
N LYS A 433 -13.55 -31.03 9.36
CA LYS A 433 -14.15 -32.17 8.65
C LYS A 433 -13.46 -32.55 7.35
N ALA A 434 -12.56 -31.71 6.82
CA ALA A 434 -11.82 -31.98 5.59
C ALA A 434 -10.94 -33.24 5.68
N ARG A 435 -10.41 -33.70 4.55
CA ARG A 435 -9.43 -34.78 4.50
C ARG A 435 -8.01 -34.21 4.54
N LYS A 436 -7.04 -35.00 5.02
CA LYS A 436 -5.62 -34.63 4.96
C LYS A 436 -5.21 -34.40 3.51
N GLY A 437 -4.58 -33.26 3.23
CA GLY A 437 -4.21 -32.84 1.88
C GLY A 437 -5.36 -32.29 1.02
N THR A 438 -6.52 -31.96 1.60
CA THR A 438 -7.55 -31.14 0.92
C THR A 438 -6.95 -29.78 0.52
N ILE A 439 -7.36 -29.29 -0.66
CA ILE A 439 -6.96 -28.00 -1.22
C ILE A 439 -8.16 -27.05 -1.14
N PHE A 440 -8.04 -26.03 -0.30
CA PHE A 440 -8.99 -24.93 -0.18
C PHE A 440 -8.66 -23.87 -1.23
N ILE A 441 -9.53 -23.71 -2.23
CA ILE A 441 -9.46 -22.65 -3.25
C ILE A 441 -10.54 -21.61 -2.90
N PRO A 442 -10.19 -20.45 -2.34
CA PRO A 442 -11.19 -19.44 -2.00
C PRO A 442 -11.79 -18.77 -3.24
N PHE A 443 -13.06 -18.40 -3.15
CA PHE A 443 -13.77 -17.55 -4.12
C PHE A 443 -14.15 -16.17 -3.53
N SER A 444 -13.84 -15.94 -2.25
CA SER A 444 -13.96 -14.66 -1.54
C SER A 444 -12.81 -13.70 -1.88
N GLN A 445 -13.05 -12.39 -1.73
CA GLN A 445 -11.97 -11.38 -1.79
C GLN A 445 -11.02 -11.48 -0.59
N PHE A 446 -11.50 -11.97 0.55
CA PHE A 446 -10.68 -12.16 1.76
C PHE A 446 -10.20 -13.62 1.87
N PRO A 447 -8.94 -13.85 2.27
CA PRO A 447 -8.44 -15.21 2.48
C PRO A 447 -9.13 -15.83 3.72
N PRO A 448 -9.49 -17.13 3.66
CA PRO A 448 -10.05 -17.83 4.81
C PRO A 448 -9.02 -17.93 5.94
N LYS A 449 -9.49 -17.92 7.19
CA LYS A 449 -8.61 -18.16 8.34
C LYS A 449 -8.21 -19.66 8.36
N PRO A 450 -6.91 -19.99 8.33
CA PRO A 450 -6.43 -21.36 8.26
C PRO A 450 -6.46 -22.01 9.65
N PHE A 451 -7.35 -22.98 9.85
CA PHE A 451 -7.37 -23.76 11.09
C PHE A 451 -6.66 -25.12 10.97
N ARG A 452 -6.34 -25.58 9.76
CA ARG A 452 -5.92 -26.97 9.51
C ARG A 452 -4.55 -27.08 8.81
N LYS A 453 -3.50 -27.39 9.59
CA LYS A 453 -2.09 -27.39 9.14
C LYS A 453 -1.68 -28.53 8.19
N ASP A 454 -2.52 -29.57 8.03
CA ASP A 454 -2.30 -30.69 7.11
C ASP A 454 -3.08 -30.55 5.78
N CYS A 455 -3.56 -29.35 5.47
CA CYS A 455 -4.25 -29.00 4.23
C CYS A 455 -3.58 -27.80 3.53
N PHE A 456 -3.89 -27.60 2.25
CA PHE A 456 -3.36 -26.49 1.45
C PHE A 456 -4.41 -25.39 1.32
N TYR A 457 -4.01 -24.14 1.57
CA TYR A 457 -4.85 -22.96 1.32
C TYR A 457 -4.25 -22.18 0.16
N HIS A 458 -5.01 -22.06 -0.93
CA HIS A 458 -4.62 -21.25 -2.08
C HIS A 458 -4.95 -19.78 -1.82
N TYR A 459 -4.35 -18.89 -2.61
CA TYR A 459 -4.64 -17.46 -2.55
C TYR A 459 -6.06 -17.16 -3.03
N THR A 460 -6.61 -16.04 -2.57
CA THR A 460 -7.80 -15.42 -3.18
C THR A 460 -7.53 -15.13 -4.66
N PRO A 461 -8.55 -15.19 -5.55
CA PRO A 461 -8.41 -15.01 -6.98
C PRO A 461 -7.48 -13.85 -7.36
N ALA A 462 -6.29 -14.21 -7.85
CA ALA A 462 -5.17 -13.31 -8.07
C ALA A 462 -4.18 -13.91 -9.08
N MET A 463 -3.33 -13.07 -9.66
CA MET A 463 -2.39 -13.42 -10.72
C MET A 463 -1.08 -12.65 -10.55
N HIS A 464 0.04 -13.21 -11.02
CA HIS A 464 1.30 -12.50 -11.18
C HIS A 464 1.15 -11.36 -12.19
N THR A 465 1.74 -10.21 -11.89
CA THR A 465 1.70 -9.03 -12.77
C THR A 465 2.89 -8.99 -13.75
N PRO A 466 2.68 -8.49 -14.98
CA PRO A 466 3.74 -8.39 -15.99
C PRO A 466 4.92 -7.53 -15.52
N SER A 467 6.11 -7.78 -16.06
CA SER A 467 7.34 -7.03 -15.71
C SER A 467 7.30 -5.55 -16.12
N THR A 468 6.42 -5.20 -17.05
CA THR A 468 6.13 -3.81 -17.45
C THR A 468 5.35 -3.03 -16.39
N LEU A 469 4.62 -3.70 -15.48
CA LEU A 469 4.02 -3.07 -14.31
C LEU A 469 5.06 -3.04 -13.18
N GLN A 470 5.97 -2.08 -13.28
CA GLN A 470 7.07 -1.92 -12.32
C GLN A 470 6.56 -1.51 -10.93
N ASN A 471 7.43 -1.69 -9.94
CA ASN A 471 7.28 -1.19 -8.56
C ASN A 471 6.13 -1.74 -7.72
N LEU A 472 5.23 -2.55 -8.27
CA LEU A 472 4.23 -3.28 -7.49
C LEU A 472 4.88 -4.14 -6.39
N HIS A 473 4.85 -3.64 -5.14
CA HIS A 473 5.32 -4.38 -3.97
C HIS A 473 4.25 -5.41 -3.54
N SER A 474 3.71 -5.34 -2.32
CA SER A 474 2.48 -6.07 -1.95
C SER A 474 1.31 -5.47 -2.73
N CYS A 475 0.36 -6.29 -3.21
CA CYS A 475 -0.98 -5.80 -3.55
C CYS A 475 -2.05 -6.47 -2.69
N GLU A 476 -3.03 -5.68 -2.24
CA GLU A 476 -3.89 -6.05 -1.12
C GLU A 476 -3.09 -6.41 0.14
N ASN A 477 -3.77 -6.55 1.28
CA ASN A 477 -3.09 -6.81 2.55
C ASN A 477 -2.55 -8.24 2.70
N TRP A 478 -2.71 -9.15 1.73
CA TRP A 478 -2.40 -10.58 1.90
C TRP A 478 -1.70 -11.27 0.72
N LEU A 479 -1.61 -10.65 -0.47
CA LEU A 479 -0.94 -11.27 -1.62
C LEU A 479 0.59 -11.03 -1.56
N PRO A 480 1.41 -11.93 -2.12
CA PRO A 480 2.86 -11.75 -2.18
C PRO A 480 3.25 -10.66 -3.19
N ARG A 481 4.56 -10.37 -3.30
CA ARG A 481 5.04 -9.29 -4.17
C ARG A 481 4.80 -9.58 -5.65
N ARG A 482 4.48 -8.52 -6.43
CA ARG A 482 4.11 -8.61 -7.86
C ARG A 482 2.97 -9.60 -8.15
N VAL A 483 2.02 -9.70 -7.23
CA VAL A 483 0.74 -10.39 -7.41
C VAL A 483 -0.37 -9.38 -7.16
N MET A 484 -1.43 -9.42 -7.97
CA MET A 484 -2.58 -8.53 -7.91
C MET A 484 -3.87 -9.35 -8.01
N SER A 485 -4.94 -8.90 -7.34
CA SER A 485 -6.21 -9.63 -7.34
C SER A 485 -6.92 -9.54 -8.69
N ALA A 486 -7.61 -10.63 -9.06
CA ALA A 486 -8.38 -10.77 -10.29
C ALA A 486 -9.39 -9.62 -10.46
N TRP A 487 -10.00 -9.22 -9.34
CA TRP A 487 -10.88 -8.06 -9.24
C TRP A 487 -10.26 -6.77 -9.73
N ARG A 488 -9.02 -6.45 -9.36
CA ARG A 488 -8.31 -5.25 -9.83
C ARG A 488 -7.82 -5.41 -11.26
N ILE A 489 -7.31 -6.58 -11.63
CA ILE A 489 -6.82 -6.87 -12.99
C ILE A 489 -7.94 -6.72 -14.01
N ALA A 490 -9.17 -7.13 -13.70
CA ALA A 490 -10.31 -7.03 -14.61
C ALA A 490 -10.52 -5.60 -15.13
N GLY A 491 -10.53 -4.58 -14.26
CA GLY A 491 -10.69 -3.19 -14.70
C GLY A 491 -9.51 -2.65 -15.52
N ILE A 492 -8.30 -3.14 -15.25
CA ILE A 492 -7.12 -2.82 -16.06
C ILE A 492 -7.29 -3.42 -17.46
N VAL A 493 -7.72 -4.69 -17.56
CA VAL A 493 -7.97 -5.39 -18.84
C VAL A 493 -9.12 -4.75 -19.63
N HIS A 494 -10.24 -4.41 -18.97
CA HIS A 494 -11.35 -3.66 -19.60
C HIS A 494 -10.86 -2.31 -20.17
N GLY A 495 -9.98 -1.60 -19.45
CA GLY A 495 -9.37 -0.34 -19.91
C GLY A 495 -8.37 -0.52 -21.07
N LEU A 496 -7.62 -1.63 -21.10
CA LEU A 496 -6.67 -1.94 -22.17
C LEU A 496 -7.36 -2.39 -23.46
N GLU A 497 -8.46 -3.13 -23.33
CA GLU A 497 -9.25 -3.65 -24.45
C GLU A 497 -10.36 -2.69 -24.92
N GLY A 498 -10.56 -1.56 -24.21
CA GLY A 498 -11.54 -0.54 -24.56
C GLY A 498 -13.02 -0.98 -24.43
N TRP A 499 -13.31 -1.94 -23.55
CA TRP A 499 -14.66 -2.50 -23.42
C TRP A 499 -15.63 -1.50 -22.77
N ASN A 500 -16.59 -1.00 -23.55
CA ASN A 500 -17.57 0.03 -23.14
C ASN A 500 -18.78 -0.53 -22.35
N GLU A 501 -18.61 -1.68 -21.69
CA GLU A 501 -19.66 -2.43 -20.99
C GLU A 501 -19.53 -2.27 -19.46
N HIS A 502 -20.62 -2.46 -18.72
CA HIS A 502 -20.59 -2.47 -17.25
C HIS A 502 -20.63 -3.92 -16.76
N GLU A 503 -19.50 -4.48 -16.35
CA GLU A 503 -19.47 -5.77 -15.65
C GLU A 503 -19.88 -5.56 -14.18
N CYS A 504 -21.16 -5.31 -13.92
CA CYS A 504 -21.62 -5.07 -12.56
C CYS A 504 -23.02 -5.64 -12.26
N GLY A 505 -23.20 -6.16 -11.04
CA GLY A 505 -24.47 -6.70 -10.57
C GLY A 505 -24.60 -8.21 -10.75
N PHE A 506 -25.62 -8.79 -10.12
CA PHE A 506 -25.67 -10.23 -9.79
C PHE A 506 -25.76 -11.16 -11.01
N HIS A 507 -26.41 -10.75 -12.10
CA HIS A 507 -26.58 -11.56 -13.32
C HIS A 507 -25.57 -11.21 -14.42
N THR A 508 -24.75 -10.18 -14.22
CA THR A 508 -23.90 -9.59 -15.27
C THR A 508 -22.51 -10.22 -15.23
N ILE A 509 -22.33 -11.35 -15.90
CA ILE A 509 -21.04 -12.04 -16.05
C ILE A 509 -20.64 -11.91 -17.52
N THR A 510 -19.53 -11.23 -17.77
CA THR A 510 -18.91 -11.13 -19.10
C THR A 510 -18.36 -12.51 -19.49
N ASP A 511 -18.25 -12.80 -20.79
CA ASP A 511 -17.68 -14.08 -21.25
C ASP A 511 -16.32 -14.36 -20.58
N ILE A 512 -16.32 -15.41 -19.75
CA ILE A 512 -15.18 -15.82 -18.93
C ILE A 512 -13.99 -16.19 -19.82
N HIS A 513 -14.21 -16.70 -21.03
CA HIS A 513 -13.15 -17.03 -21.99
C HIS A 513 -12.50 -15.75 -22.54
N LYS A 514 -13.30 -14.83 -23.10
CA LYS A 514 -12.87 -13.50 -23.57
C LYS A 514 -12.05 -12.75 -22.50
N VAL A 515 -12.53 -12.71 -21.25
CA VAL A 515 -11.83 -12.01 -20.15
C VAL A 515 -10.53 -12.73 -19.77
N TRP A 516 -10.52 -14.06 -19.74
CA TRP A 516 -9.34 -14.86 -19.43
C TRP A 516 -8.23 -14.70 -20.49
N GLU A 517 -8.56 -14.85 -21.77
CA GLU A 517 -7.59 -14.74 -22.86
C GLU A 517 -7.00 -13.31 -22.97
N ALA A 518 -7.83 -12.28 -22.83
CA ALA A 518 -7.34 -10.90 -22.78
C ALA A 518 -6.38 -10.68 -21.60
N THR A 519 -6.68 -11.26 -20.44
CA THR A 519 -5.82 -11.16 -19.25
C THR A 519 -4.45 -11.82 -19.48
N LEU A 520 -4.42 -12.99 -20.11
CA LEU A 520 -3.16 -13.66 -20.49
C LEU A 520 -2.39 -12.86 -21.55
N ARG A 521 -3.07 -12.30 -22.57
CA ARG A 521 -2.44 -11.44 -23.61
C ARG A 521 -1.74 -10.22 -23.01
N HIS A 522 -2.29 -9.61 -21.96
CA HIS A 522 -1.67 -8.48 -21.26
C HIS A 522 -0.59 -8.89 -20.24
N GLY A 523 -0.19 -10.17 -20.22
CA GLY A 523 0.97 -10.66 -19.46
C GLY A 523 0.70 -10.93 -17.97
N PHE A 524 -0.57 -10.99 -17.55
CA PHE A 524 -0.93 -11.47 -16.22
C PHE A 524 -0.98 -13.00 -16.22
N HIS A 525 -0.38 -13.66 -15.23
CA HIS A 525 -0.20 -15.11 -15.21
C HIS A 525 -0.80 -15.75 -13.93
N PRO A 526 -1.51 -16.88 -14.00
CA PRO A 526 -2.10 -17.52 -12.82
C PRO A 526 -1.07 -17.94 -11.77
N LEU A 527 -1.50 -17.96 -10.51
CA LEU A 527 -0.68 -18.45 -9.40
C LEU A 527 -0.69 -19.98 -9.38
N PRO A 528 0.48 -20.66 -9.39
CA PRO A 528 0.54 -22.11 -9.27
C PRO A 528 0.13 -22.58 -7.86
N ILE A 529 -0.59 -23.70 -7.78
CA ILE A 529 -0.79 -24.40 -6.51
C ILE A 529 0.49 -25.16 -6.17
N THR A 530 1.39 -24.50 -5.42
CA THR A 530 2.61 -25.13 -4.90
C THR A 530 2.41 -25.65 -3.48
N SER A 531 3.08 -26.76 -3.14
CA SER A 531 3.02 -27.39 -1.82
C SER A 531 3.74 -26.61 -0.71
N SER A 532 4.35 -25.47 -1.02
CA SER A 532 5.14 -24.65 -0.10
C SER A 532 4.44 -23.36 0.35
N HIS A 533 3.30 -23.00 -0.25
CA HIS A 533 2.59 -21.78 0.12
C HIS A 533 1.75 -21.94 1.40
N GLN A 534 1.83 -20.91 2.25
CA GLN A 534 1.07 -20.78 3.49
C GLN A 534 1.33 -21.84 4.59
N LYS A 535 2.61 -22.07 4.92
CA LYS A 535 2.97 -22.30 6.33
C LYS A 535 2.77 -20.99 7.12
N PHE A 536 1.74 -20.97 7.97
CA PHE A 536 1.48 -19.94 8.99
C PHE A 536 2.04 -20.37 10.36
#